data_AF-A0A5Y9EV50-F1
#
_entry.id   AF-A0A5Y9EV50-F1
#
_cell.length_a   1.000
_cell.length_b   1.000
_cell.length_c   1.000
_cell.angle_alpha   90.00
_cell.angle_beta   90.00
_cell.angle_gamma   90.00
#
_symmetry.space_group_name_H-M   'P 1'
#
loop_
_entity.id
_entity.type
_entity.pdbx_description
1 polymer ?
#
loop_
_entity_poly.entity_id
_entity_poly.type
_entity_poly.pdbx_seq_one_letter_code
_entity_poly.pdbx_strand_id
1 'polypeptide(L)'
;MKKIFLLAFLSLSLNAQSLELDKIRTDLYSKSGANVLKKIEISLEFEGEKLKENENKLTDAVNTVISGFFYEDIFTELGKNNFKKTLEKFIDKKYKIKINEIYILSLSGVEKFDLEEFKRFLASTEAKEKNVGSEVKKALDNLELPQTPAVPNISNIETPQIDQLFQDDNTQNQYDNGEIDINTLNIPKMTSDIEEKIKRDLIANPPQIFKENDSSEEKGFELNLDTNSTMP
;
A
#
# COMPACT_ATOMS: atom_id res chain seq x y z
N MET A 1 -23.60 -28.87 42.93
CA MET A 1 -22.68 -29.29 41.84
C MET A 1 -22.77 -28.46 40.55
N LYS A 2 -23.72 -27.52 40.39
CA LYS A 2 -23.83 -26.71 39.15
C LYS A 2 -22.80 -25.56 39.00
N LYS A 3 -22.09 -25.18 40.07
CA LYS A 3 -21.14 -24.04 40.06
C LYS A 3 -19.72 -24.41 39.60
N ILE A 4 -19.35 -25.70 39.65
CA ILE A 4 -18.02 -26.19 39.23
C ILE A 4 -17.90 -26.23 37.70
N PHE A 5 -19.02 -26.41 37.00
CA PHE A 5 -19.04 -26.36 35.54
C PHE A 5 -18.71 -24.97 34.97
N LEU A 6 -19.07 -23.90 35.69
CA LEU A 6 -18.78 -22.53 35.26
C LEU A 6 -17.28 -22.20 35.38
N LEU A 7 -16.60 -22.77 36.37
CA LEU A 7 -15.16 -22.54 36.60
C LEU A 7 -14.29 -23.29 35.58
N ALA A 8 -14.72 -24.47 35.13
CA ALA A 8 -14.04 -25.23 34.08
C ALA A 8 -14.19 -24.61 32.67
N PHE A 9 -15.27 -23.85 32.44
CA PHE A 9 -15.50 -23.15 31.18
C PHE A 9 -14.65 -21.87 31.05
N LEU A 10 -14.24 -21.29 32.18
CA LEU A 10 -13.47 -20.03 32.19
C LEU A 10 -12.01 -20.21 31.76
N SER A 11 -11.44 -21.42 31.88
CA SER A 11 -10.09 -21.75 31.39
C SER A 11 -9.99 -21.92 29.87
N LEU A 12 -11.12 -21.92 29.16
CA LEU A 12 -11.17 -21.88 27.68
C LEU A 12 -11.19 -20.46 27.14
N SER A 13 -10.84 -19.45 27.96
CA SER A 13 -10.63 -18.09 27.49
C SER A 13 -9.55 -18.10 26.40
N LEU A 14 -10.02 -18.02 25.15
CA LEU A 14 -9.21 -17.92 23.95
C LEU A 14 -8.37 -16.65 24.08
N ASN A 15 -7.09 -16.80 24.40
CA ASN A 15 -6.17 -15.68 24.37
C ASN A 15 -5.90 -15.38 22.90
N ALA A 16 -6.54 -14.33 22.37
CA ALA A 16 -6.12 -13.72 21.12
C ALA A 16 -4.67 -13.26 21.33
N GLN A 17 -3.74 -13.99 20.74
CA GLN A 17 -2.33 -13.69 20.74
C GLN A 17 -2.06 -12.84 19.52
N SER A 18 -1.31 -11.75 19.68
CA SER A 18 -0.75 -11.04 18.54
C SER A 18 0.68 -11.50 18.24
N LEU A 19 1.05 -11.41 16.97
CA LEU A 19 2.40 -11.63 16.49
C LEU A 19 2.73 -10.55 15.46
N GLU A 20 3.79 -9.81 15.73
CA GLU A 20 4.37 -8.85 14.79
C GLU A 20 5.48 -9.52 13.98
N LEU A 21 5.46 -9.29 12.66
CA LEU A 21 6.58 -9.55 11.76
C LEU A 21 7.09 -8.20 11.26
N ASP A 22 8.23 -7.76 11.79
CA ASP A 22 8.79 -6.44 11.51
C ASP A 22 9.78 -6.46 10.34
N LYS A 23 9.74 -5.41 9.51
CA LYS A 23 10.72 -5.07 8.46
C LYS A 23 11.03 -6.21 7.49
N ILE A 24 10.00 -6.91 7.02
CA ILE A 24 10.16 -7.87 5.93
C ILE A 24 10.53 -7.11 4.66
N ARG A 25 11.71 -7.41 4.12
CA ARG A 25 12.21 -6.83 2.87
C ARG A 25 12.07 -7.81 1.71
N THR A 26 11.46 -7.35 0.63
CA THR A 26 11.28 -8.17 -0.58
C THR A 26 11.28 -7.30 -1.83
N ASP A 27 11.41 -7.93 -2.99
CA ASP A 27 11.39 -7.28 -4.30
C ASP A 27 10.08 -7.63 -5.02
N LEU A 28 9.37 -6.62 -5.51
CA LEU A 28 8.11 -6.77 -6.25
C LEU A 28 8.27 -6.33 -7.70
N TYR A 29 7.55 -6.99 -8.61
CA TYR A 29 7.48 -6.56 -10.00
C TYR A 29 6.74 -5.23 -10.12
N SER A 30 7.31 -4.30 -10.88
CA SER A 30 6.67 -3.05 -11.27
C SER A 30 5.90 -3.24 -12.57
N LYS A 31 4.70 -2.66 -12.66
CA LYS A 31 3.96 -2.49 -13.92
C LYS A 31 4.60 -1.43 -14.81
N SER A 32 5.28 -0.47 -14.19
CA SER A 32 6.03 0.60 -14.86
C SER A 32 7.39 0.10 -15.38
N GLY A 33 7.37 -0.64 -16.48
CA GLY A 33 8.57 -1.10 -17.20
C GLY A 33 8.71 -2.62 -17.26
N ALA A 34 9.31 -3.13 -18.33
CA ALA A 34 9.52 -4.57 -18.50
C ALA A 34 10.52 -5.12 -17.48
N ASN A 35 10.08 -6.06 -16.64
CA ASN A 35 10.90 -6.79 -15.66
C ASN A 35 11.63 -5.92 -14.63
N VAL A 36 11.06 -4.76 -14.28
CA VAL A 36 11.62 -3.91 -13.21
C VAL A 36 11.19 -4.48 -11.86
N LEU A 37 12.16 -4.76 -10.99
CA LEU A 37 11.92 -5.12 -9.60
C LEU A 37 12.15 -3.90 -8.70
N LYS A 38 11.20 -3.62 -7.82
CA LYS A 38 11.28 -2.56 -6.81
C LYS A 38 11.28 -3.16 -5.42
N LYS A 39 12.21 -2.71 -4.58
CA LYS A 39 12.33 -3.19 -3.22
C LYS A 39 11.29 -2.51 -2.33
N ILE A 40 10.67 -3.28 -1.46
CA ILE A 40 9.77 -2.79 -0.42
C ILE A 40 10.21 -3.30 0.94
N GLU A 41 9.75 -2.60 1.98
CA GLU A 41 9.79 -3.03 3.36
C GLU A 41 8.37 -3.00 3.92
N ILE A 42 7.95 -4.07 4.57
CA ILE A 42 6.61 -4.20 5.16
C ILE A 42 6.72 -4.76 6.58
N SER A 43 5.93 -4.18 7.49
CA SER A 43 5.74 -4.71 8.85
C SER A 43 4.26 -5.04 9.04
N LEU A 44 3.99 -6.21 9.60
CA LEU A 44 2.65 -6.77 9.74
C LEU A 44 2.40 -7.19 11.19
N GLU A 45 1.18 -7.02 11.66
CA GLU A 45 0.70 -7.64 12.90
C GLU A 45 -0.45 -8.59 12.59
N PHE A 46 -0.37 -9.79 13.16
CA PHE A 46 -1.39 -10.82 13.06
C PHE A 46 -2.07 -10.97 14.41
N GLU A 47 -3.40 -11.08 14.41
CA GLU A 47 -4.17 -11.49 15.59
C GLU A 47 -4.78 -12.87 15.39
N GLY A 48 -4.69 -13.73 16.41
CA GLY A 48 -5.23 -15.09 16.33
C GLY A 48 -4.72 -16.00 17.43
N GLU A 49 -4.86 -17.31 17.23
CA GLU A 49 -4.44 -18.30 18.22
C GLU A 49 -3.13 -18.98 17.82
N LYS A 50 -2.27 -19.25 18.81
CA LYS A 50 -1.00 -20.00 18.63
C LYS A 50 -0.10 -19.40 17.54
N LEU A 51 -0.12 -18.08 17.38
CA LEU A 51 0.64 -17.42 16.32
C LEU A 51 2.15 -17.53 16.55
N LYS A 52 2.61 -17.33 17.79
CA LYS A 52 4.04 -17.42 18.14
C LYS A 52 4.63 -18.80 17.86
N GLU A 53 3.87 -19.87 18.10
CA GLU A 53 4.28 -21.25 17.80
C GLU A 53 4.42 -21.52 16.29
N ASN A 54 3.80 -20.67 15.46
CA ASN A 54 3.73 -20.85 14.02
C ASN A 54 4.36 -19.69 13.23
N GLU A 55 5.19 -18.86 13.87
CA GLU A 55 5.84 -17.69 13.27
C GLU A 55 6.55 -17.99 11.95
N ASN A 56 7.29 -19.11 11.87
CA ASN A 56 7.96 -19.53 10.64
C ASN A 56 6.98 -19.78 9.47
N LYS A 57 5.80 -20.33 9.76
CA LYS A 57 4.76 -20.59 8.74
C LYS A 57 4.10 -19.29 8.28
N LEU A 58 3.90 -18.36 9.21
CA LEU A 58 3.36 -17.03 8.90
C LEU A 58 4.36 -16.22 8.06
N THR A 59 5.64 -16.29 8.41
CA THR A 59 6.73 -15.67 7.63
C THR A 59 6.80 -16.24 6.21
N ASP A 60 6.73 -17.57 6.04
CA ASP A 60 6.66 -18.20 4.71
C ASP A 60 5.42 -17.74 3.93
N ALA A 61 4.26 -17.67 4.59
CA ALA A 61 3.03 -17.22 3.96
C ALA A 61 3.13 -15.78 3.46
N VAL A 62 3.68 -14.86 4.26
CA VAL A 62 3.90 -13.47 3.85
C VAL A 62 4.83 -13.42 2.65
N ASN A 63 6.00 -14.04 2.73
CA ASN A 63 6.99 -14.04 1.64
C ASN A 63 6.42 -14.63 0.34
N THR A 64 5.62 -15.70 0.44
CA THR A 64 4.97 -16.31 -0.71
C THR A 64 3.92 -15.39 -1.31
N VAL A 65 2.99 -14.89 -0.49
CA VAL A 65 1.83 -14.17 -0.99
C VAL A 65 2.22 -12.79 -1.52
N ILE A 66 3.09 -12.06 -0.81
CA ILE A 66 3.46 -10.70 -1.22
C ILE A 66 4.18 -10.68 -2.57
N SER A 67 4.95 -11.72 -2.89
CA SER A 67 5.66 -11.85 -4.17
C SER A 67 4.73 -11.94 -5.39
N GLY A 68 3.46 -12.27 -5.18
CA GLY A 68 2.42 -12.30 -6.22
C GLY A 68 1.77 -10.94 -6.51
N PHE A 69 2.12 -9.90 -5.76
CA PHE A 69 1.57 -8.55 -5.95
C PHE A 69 2.54 -7.67 -6.74
N PHE A 70 1.98 -6.79 -7.58
CA PHE A 70 2.75 -5.73 -8.21
C PHE A 70 3.04 -4.61 -7.21
N TYR A 71 4.21 -3.97 -7.38
CA TYR A 71 4.64 -2.84 -6.59
C TYR A 71 3.57 -1.74 -6.53
N GLU A 72 3.02 -1.33 -7.67
CA GLU A 72 2.04 -0.23 -7.71
C GLU A 72 0.73 -0.61 -7.00
N ASP A 73 0.32 -1.88 -7.07
CA ASP A 73 -0.96 -2.32 -6.52
C ASP A 73 -0.90 -2.37 -4.99
N ILE A 74 0.20 -2.85 -4.39
CA ILE A 74 0.29 -3.07 -2.94
C ILE A 74 0.18 -1.77 -2.12
N PHE A 75 0.49 -0.61 -2.72
CA PHE A 75 0.34 0.69 -2.04
C PHE A 75 -1.09 1.24 -2.06
N THR A 76 -1.96 0.72 -2.91
CA THR A 76 -3.38 1.14 -2.98
C THR A 76 -4.20 0.51 -1.86
N GLU A 77 -5.30 1.16 -1.45
CA GLU A 77 -6.23 0.58 -0.46
C GLU A 77 -6.79 -0.77 -0.93
N LEU A 78 -7.21 -0.86 -2.19
CA LEU A 78 -7.72 -2.09 -2.79
C LEU A 78 -6.66 -3.20 -2.78
N GLY A 79 -5.42 -2.89 -3.14
CA GLY A 79 -4.31 -3.84 -3.12
C GLY A 79 -3.97 -4.33 -1.72
N LYS A 80 -3.94 -3.44 -0.72
CA LYS A 80 -3.75 -3.81 0.70
C LYS A 80 -4.84 -4.76 1.17
N ASN A 81 -6.10 -4.44 0.89
CA ASN A 81 -7.23 -5.29 1.27
C ASN A 81 -7.19 -6.65 0.56
N ASN A 82 -6.81 -6.68 -0.71
CA ASN A 82 -6.65 -7.93 -1.47
C ASN A 82 -5.47 -8.76 -0.95
N PHE A 83 -4.36 -8.12 -0.59
CA PHE A 83 -3.21 -8.77 0.05
C PHE A 83 -3.60 -9.45 1.35
N LYS A 84 -4.23 -8.72 2.29
CA LYS A 84 -4.71 -9.29 3.56
C LYS A 84 -5.60 -10.51 3.34
N LYS A 85 -6.63 -10.39 2.50
CA LYS A 85 -7.57 -11.49 2.18
C LYS A 85 -6.88 -12.69 1.53
N THR A 86 -5.90 -12.44 0.67
CA THR A 86 -5.15 -13.53 -0.01
C THR A 86 -4.23 -14.23 0.98
N LEU A 87 -3.57 -13.46 1.84
CA LEU A 87 -2.69 -13.96 2.88
C LEU A 87 -3.45 -14.81 3.90
N GLU A 88 -4.57 -14.31 4.42
CA GLU A 88 -5.46 -15.03 5.33
C GLU A 88 -5.91 -16.37 4.72
N LYS A 89 -6.42 -16.35 3.48
CA LYS A 89 -6.85 -17.56 2.76
C LYS A 89 -5.70 -18.54 2.54
N PHE A 90 -4.51 -18.06 2.23
CA PHE A 90 -3.34 -18.90 2.02
C PHE A 90 -2.91 -19.59 3.32
N ILE A 91 -2.84 -18.85 4.42
CA ILE A 91 -2.50 -19.34 5.75
C ILE A 91 -3.50 -20.43 6.19
N ASP A 92 -4.80 -20.16 6.06
CA ASP A 92 -5.85 -21.13 6.40
C ASP A 92 -5.75 -22.40 5.53
N LYS A 93 -5.59 -22.25 4.21
CA LYS A 93 -5.55 -23.40 3.30
C LYS A 93 -4.30 -24.26 3.48
N LYS A 94 -3.11 -23.64 3.51
CA LYS A 94 -1.81 -24.33 3.54
C LYS A 94 -1.44 -24.81 4.93
N TYR A 95 -1.65 -23.98 5.95
CA TYR A 95 -1.15 -24.22 7.30
C TYR A 95 -2.23 -24.57 8.33
N LYS A 96 -3.52 -24.44 7.97
CA LYS A 96 -4.65 -24.68 8.88
C LYS A 96 -4.62 -23.79 10.12
N ILE A 97 -4.08 -22.57 9.97
CA ILE A 97 -4.04 -21.56 11.03
C ILE A 97 -5.16 -20.56 10.74
N LYS A 98 -5.99 -20.27 11.75
CA LYS A 98 -7.01 -19.23 11.67
C LYS A 98 -6.41 -17.90 12.12
N ILE A 99 -6.55 -16.90 11.27
CA ILE A 99 -6.17 -15.51 11.55
C ILE A 99 -7.47 -14.75 11.73
N ASN A 100 -7.55 -13.94 12.78
CA ASN A 100 -8.71 -13.10 13.06
C ASN A 100 -8.60 -11.79 12.29
N GLU A 101 -7.42 -11.15 12.33
CA GLU A 101 -7.17 -9.89 11.64
C GLU A 101 -5.69 -9.77 11.24
N ILE A 102 -5.43 -8.99 10.19
CA ILE A 102 -4.08 -8.67 9.71
C ILE A 102 -3.95 -7.14 9.58
N TYR A 103 -3.02 -6.57 10.33
CA TYR A 103 -2.67 -5.16 10.25
C TYR A 103 -1.39 -4.98 9.44
N ILE A 104 -1.38 -3.98 8.56
CA ILE A 104 -0.16 -3.50 7.93
C ILE A 104 0.29 -2.32 8.77
N LEU A 105 1.32 -2.52 9.59
CA LEU A 105 1.85 -1.50 10.49
C LEU A 105 2.64 -0.45 9.69
N SER A 106 3.43 -0.90 8.72
CA SER A 106 4.15 -0.03 7.79
C SER A 106 4.33 -0.70 6.44
N LEU A 107 4.34 0.11 5.38
CA LEU A 107 4.66 -0.32 4.02
C LEU A 107 5.37 0.83 3.31
N SER A 108 6.61 0.61 2.88
CA SER A 108 7.42 1.62 2.22
C SER A 108 8.17 1.03 1.02
N GLY A 109 8.40 1.86 0.01
CA GLY A 109 9.38 1.56 -1.03
C GLY A 109 10.77 1.79 -0.45
N VAL A 110 11.66 0.82 -0.62
CA VAL A 110 13.09 1.01 -0.33
C VAL A 110 13.70 1.54 -1.62
N GLU A 111 13.57 2.84 -1.85
CA GLU A 111 14.32 3.49 -2.92
C GLU A 111 15.80 3.22 -2.71
N LYS A 112 16.41 2.45 -3.62
CA LYS A 112 17.84 2.58 -3.81
C LYS A 112 18.03 3.99 -4.33
N PHE A 113 18.88 4.76 -3.66
CA PHE A 113 19.32 6.07 -4.15
C PHE A 113 19.65 5.95 -5.64
N ASP A 114 18.79 6.52 -6.49
CA ASP A 114 19.00 6.46 -7.93
C ASP A 114 20.12 7.45 -8.24
N LEU A 115 21.34 6.91 -8.32
CA LEU A 115 22.54 7.67 -8.62
C LEU A 115 22.40 8.41 -9.96
N GLU A 116 21.61 7.88 -10.90
CA GLU A 116 21.35 8.50 -12.20
C GLU A 116 20.32 9.62 -12.09
N GLU A 117 19.27 9.46 -11.28
CA GLU A 117 18.36 10.55 -10.94
C GLU A 117 19.09 11.68 -10.20
N PHE A 118 19.96 11.33 -9.25
CA PHE A 118 20.81 12.29 -8.55
C PHE A 118 21.80 13.00 -9.49
N LYS A 119 22.45 12.27 -10.42
CA LYS A 119 23.28 12.86 -11.47
C LYS A 119 22.48 13.81 -12.36
N ARG A 120 21.26 13.44 -12.75
CA ARG A 120 20.36 14.28 -13.55
C ARG A 120 19.91 15.52 -12.78
N PHE A 121 19.62 15.39 -11.50
CA PHE A 121 19.27 16.49 -10.60
C PHE A 121 20.44 17.47 -10.44
N LEU A 122 21.66 16.97 -10.25
CA LEU A 122 22.88 17.81 -10.23
C LEU A 122 23.16 18.48 -11.59
N ALA A 123 22.81 17.82 -12.69
CA ALA A 123 22.96 18.39 -14.03
C ALA A 123 21.85 19.41 -14.39
N SER A 124 20.67 19.31 -13.76
CA SER A 124 19.51 20.18 -14.00
C SER A 124 19.43 21.37 -13.05
N THR A 125 19.99 21.27 -11.85
CA THR A 125 20.28 22.41 -10.99
C THR A 125 21.48 23.18 -11.56
N GLU A 126 21.57 24.49 -11.30
CA GLU A 126 22.47 25.48 -11.91
C GLU A 126 24.00 25.25 -11.68
N ALA A 127 24.48 24.01 -11.56
CA ALA A 127 25.90 23.65 -11.48
C ALA A 127 26.68 23.91 -12.78
N LYS A 128 26.03 24.44 -13.84
CA LYS A 128 26.71 24.97 -15.04
C LYS A 128 27.16 26.43 -14.91
N GLU A 129 26.63 27.21 -13.98
CA GLU A 129 26.92 28.67 -13.93
C GLU A 129 28.17 29.04 -13.11
N LYS A 130 28.69 28.14 -12.30
CA LYS A 130 29.97 28.34 -11.58
C LYS A 130 30.78 27.08 -11.79
N ASN A 131 32.06 27.19 -12.15
CA ASN A 131 33.02 26.12 -12.49
C ASN A 131 33.15 24.97 -11.45
N VAL A 132 32.07 24.27 -11.14
CA VAL A 132 31.94 23.22 -10.10
C VAL A 132 31.70 21.86 -10.77
N GLY A 133 31.27 21.83 -12.03
CA GLY A 133 31.03 20.60 -12.79
C GLY A 133 32.27 19.72 -13.03
N SER A 134 33.49 20.25 -12.93
CA SER A 134 34.74 19.46 -13.05
C SER A 134 35.17 18.81 -11.73
N GLU A 135 34.88 19.44 -10.59
CA GLU A 135 35.13 18.88 -9.26
C GLU A 135 34.09 17.83 -8.89
N VAL A 136 32.81 18.07 -9.21
CA VAL A 136 31.71 17.10 -8.99
C VAL A 136 31.90 15.86 -9.86
N LYS A 137 32.30 15.99 -11.13
CA LYS A 137 32.64 14.83 -11.98
C LYS A 137 33.77 13.99 -11.40
N LYS A 138 34.86 14.63 -10.93
CA LYS A 138 35.98 13.93 -10.30
C LYS A 138 35.60 13.29 -8.96
N ALA A 139 34.69 13.88 -8.19
CA ALA A 139 34.20 13.28 -6.94
C ALA A 139 33.26 12.09 -7.19
N LEU A 140 32.41 12.14 -8.22
CA LEU A 140 31.54 11.02 -8.62
C LEU A 140 32.29 9.83 -9.22
N ASP A 141 33.36 10.08 -9.99
CA ASP A 141 34.18 9.01 -10.57
C ASP A 141 34.98 8.24 -9.49
N ASN A 142 35.18 8.83 -8.31
CA ASN A 142 35.85 8.22 -7.16
C ASN A 142 34.89 7.67 -6.08
N LEU A 143 33.58 7.67 -6.35
CA LEU A 143 32.56 7.18 -5.43
C LEU A 143 32.44 5.66 -5.55
N GLU A 144 33.33 4.92 -4.87
CA GLU A 144 33.09 3.50 -4.62
C GLU A 144 31.98 3.35 -3.58
N LEU A 145 31.03 2.45 -3.86
CA LEU A 145 30.00 2.05 -2.89
C LEU A 145 30.70 1.69 -1.56
N PRO A 146 30.26 2.25 -0.42
CA PRO A 146 30.88 1.89 0.85
C PRO A 146 30.70 0.39 1.06
N GLN A 147 31.82 -0.34 1.10
CA GLN A 147 31.80 -1.69 1.62
C GLN A 147 31.36 -1.60 3.07
N THR A 148 30.24 -2.26 3.39
CA THR A 148 29.66 -2.28 4.73
C THR A 148 30.74 -2.64 5.75
N PRO A 149 31.02 -1.78 6.74
CA PRO A 149 31.88 -2.18 7.85
C PRO A 149 31.24 -3.37 8.56
N ALA A 150 32.03 -4.38 8.90
CA ALA A 150 31.57 -5.42 9.80
C ALA A 150 31.10 -4.77 11.12
N VAL A 151 29.87 -5.09 11.52
CA VAL A 151 29.18 -4.50 12.67
C VAL A 151 30.00 -4.73 13.96
N PRO A 152 30.41 -3.68 14.69
CA PRO A 152 30.84 -3.83 16.07
C PRO A 152 29.61 -4.07 16.94
N ASN A 153 29.64 -5.14 17.73
CA ASN A 153 28.64 -5.40 18.76
C ASN A 153 28.77 -4.34 19.86
N ILE A 154 27.72 -3.53 20.08
CA ILE A 154 27.69 -2.54 21.17
C ILE A 154 26.35 -2.63 21.89
N SER A 155 26.38 -3.33 23.01
CA SER A 155 25.41 -3.21 24.10
C SER A 155 25.51 -1.81 24.72
N ASN A 156 24.34 -1.19 24.98
CA ASN A 156 24.10 0.06 25.71
C ASN A 156 24.19 1.37 24.91
N ILE A 157 23.02 1.84 24.46
CA ILE A 157 22.73 3.27 24.32
C ILE A 157 21.32 3.52 24.86
N GLU A 158 21.22 4.37 25.88
CA GLU A 158 19.98 4.91 26.44
C GLU A 158 19.28 5.82 25.41
N THR A 159 17.99 5.58 25.16
CA THR A 159 17.17 6.34 24.20
C THR A 159 16.74 7.70 24.76
N PRO A 160 16.92 8.82 24.02
CA PRO A 160 16.21 10.06 24.31
C PRO A 160 14.73 9.92 23.95
N GLN A 161 13.87 10.40 24.85
CA GLN A 161 12.42 10.25 24.84
C GLN A 161 11.77 10.86 23.59
N ILE A 162 11.10 10.00 22.80
CA ILE A 162 10.22 10.36 21.68
C ILE A 162 8.86 10.90 22.20
N ASP A 163 8.63 10.83 23.52
CA ASP A 163 7.36 11.13 24.19
C ASP A 163 6.91 12.61 24.16
N GLN A 164 7.68 13.50 23.54
CA GLN A 164 7.35 14.94 23.47
C GLN A 164 6.79 15.39 22.11
N LEU A 165 6.71 14.53 21.10
CA LEU A 165 6.21 14.92 19.76
C LEU A 165 4.71 14.67 19.54
N PHE A 166 4.03 14.01 20.49
CA PHE A 166 2.60 13.65 20.39
C PHE A 166 1.74 14.22 21.52
N GLN A 167 2.08 15.42 22.01
CA GLN A 167 1.17 16.17 22.85
C GLN A 167 0.44 17.19 21.97
N ASP A 168 -0.81 16.87 21.61
CA ASP A 168 -1.86 17.87 21.76
C ASP A 168 -3.27 17.25 21.83
N ASP A 169 -3.92 17.68 22.91
CA ASP A 169 -5.32 18.02 23.11
C ASP A 169 -6.44 16.99 22.94
N ASN A 170 -6.87 16.54 24.11
CA ASN A 170 -8.20 16.05 24.44
C ASN A 170 -9.31 16.94 23.86
N THR A 171 -9.78 16.60 22.66
CA THR A 171 -11.17 16.89 22.28
C THR A 171 -11.83 15.57 21.97
N GLN A 172 -12.76 15.16 22.83
CA GLN A 172 -13.54 13.95 22.65
C GLN A 172 -14.30 14.01 21.32
N ASN A 173 -13.91 13.15 20.38
CA ASN A 173 -14.81 12.75 19.32
C ASN A 173 -15.28 11.33 19.67
N GLN A 174 -16.51 11.27 20.19
CA GLN A 174 -17.29 10.04 20.24
C GLN A 174 -17.33 9.45 18.84
N TYR A 175 -16.92 8.19 18.72
CA TYR A 175 -17.16 7.41 17.51
C TYR A 175 -18.66 7.15 17.41
N ASP A 176 -19.34 8.01 16.66
CA ASP A 176 -20.68 7.74 16.15
C ASP A 176 -20.57 6.75 14.99
N ASN A 177 -21.48 5.80 14.96
CA ASN A 177 -21.51 4.73 13.98
C ASN A 177 -21.94 5.28 12.62
N GLY A 178 -21.03 5.25 11.65
CA GLY A 178 -21.35 4.95 10.26
C GLY A 178 -22.22 5.94 9.50
N GLU A 179 -21.64 7.05 9.05
CA GLU A 179 -21.80 7.59 7.69
C GLU A 179 -20.77 8.71 7.49
N ILE A 180 -19.87 8.57 6.51
CA ILE A 180 -19.02 9.69 6.11
C ILE A 180 -19.91 10.65 5.31
N ASP A 181 -20.22 11.81 5.89
CA ASP A 181 -20.93 12.85 5.15
C ASP A 181 -20.01 13.40 4.04
N ILE A 182 -20.21 12.89 2.83
CA ILE A 182 -19.52 13.30 1.60
C ILE A 182 -19.61 14.81 1.33
N ASN A 183 -20.54 15.54 1.96
CA ASN A 183 -20.66 16.99 1.83
C ASN A 183 -19.67 17.77 2.72
N THR A 184 -19.05 17.11 3.71
CA THR A 184 -18.01 17.71 4.58
C THR A 184 -16.61 17.57 3.99
N LEU A 185 -16.45 16.74 2.97
CA LEU A 185 -15.20 16.60 2.24
C LEU A 185 -15.02 17.83 1.33
N ASN A 186 -13.89 18.53 1.48
CA ASN A 186 -13.52 19.66 0.62
C ASN A 186 -13.01 19.15 -0.74
N ILE A 187 -13.89 18.48 -1.49
CA ILE A 187 -13.63 17.95 -2.82
C ILE A 187 -13.89 19.07 -3.83
N PRO A 188 -12.97 19.32 -4.77
CA PRO A 188 -13.23 20.26 -5.87
C PRO A 188 -14.50 19.86 -6.61
N LYS A 189 -15.56 20.67 -6.51
CA LYS A 189 -16.81 20.45 -7.23
C LYS A 189 -16.64 20.87 -8.69
N MET A 190 -17.02 20.00 -9.62
CA MET A 190 -17.08 20.32 -11.04
C MET A 190 -18.03 21.52 -11.22
N THR A 191 -17.56 22.61 -11.80
CA THR A 191 -18.42 23.76 -12.12
C THR A 191 -19.19 23.48 -13.40
N SER A 192 -20.40 24.06 -13.52
CA SER A 192 -21.24 23.95 -14.72
C SER A 192 -20.49 24.30 -16.00
N ASP A 193 -19.55 25.24 -15.91
CA ASP A 193 -18.78 25.75 -17.05
C ASP A 193 -17.75 24.72 -17.55
N ILE A 194 -17.17 23.93 -16.62
CA ILE A 194 -16.26 22.84 -16.96
C ILE A 194 -17.04 21.69 -17.57
N GLU A 195 -18.23 21.39 -17.05
CA GLU A 195 -19.11 20.35 -17.60
C GLU A 195 -19.59 20.67 -19.02
N GLU A 196 -20.05 21.91 -19.25
CA GLU A 196 -20.41 22.43 -20.58
C GLU A 196 -19.22 22.36 -21.55
N LYS A 197 -18.03 22.72 -21.09
CA LYS A 197 -16.81 22.67 -21.91
C LYS A 197 -16.44 21.24 -22.29
N ILE A 198 -16.49 20.30 -21.34
CA ILE A 198 -16.24 18.88 -21.60
C ILE A 198 -17.25 18.33 -22.62
N LYS A 199 -18.54 18.67 -22.49
CA LYS A 199 -19.57 18.28 -23.46
C LYS A 199 -19.31 18.83 -24.85
N ARG A 200 -18.92 20.10 -24.98
CA ARG A 200 -18.57 20.70 -26.28
C ARG A 200 -17.31 20.06 -26.88
N ASP A 201 -16.30 19.79 -26.07
CA ASP A 201 -15.05 19.18 -26.53
C ASP A 201 -15.25 17.72 -26.97
N LEU A 202 -16.11 16.95 -26.30
CA LEU A 202 -16.50 15.59 -26.70
C LEU A 202 -17.26 15.57 -28.03
N ILE A 203 -18.06 16.60 -28.32
CA ILE A 203 -18.79 16.74 -29.59
C ILE A 203 -17.84 17.23 -30.71
N ALA A 204 -16.96 18.19 -30.41
CA ALA A 204 -16.03 18.75 -31.38
C ALA A 204 -14.89 17.78 -31.73
N ASN A 205 -14.45 16.97 -30.77
CA ASN A 205 -13.36 16.02 -30.90
C ASN A 205 -13.78 14.66 -30.32
N PRO A 206 -14.67 13.92 -31.01
CA PRO A 206 -15.12 12.64 -30.51
C PRO A 206 -13.93 11.67 -30.41
N PRO A 207 -13.86 10.86 -29.33
CA PRO A 207 -12.83 9.86 -29.15
C PRO A 207 -12.71 8.94 -30.38
N GLN A 208 -11.51 8.49 -30.71
CA GLN A 208 -11.25 7.67 -31.90
C GLN A 208 -12.02 6.34 -31.92
N ILE A 209 -12.52 5.88 -30.77
CA ILE A 209 -13.42 4.72 -30.64
C ILE A 209 -14.73 4.92 -31.43
N PHE A 210 -15.13 6.17 -31.69
CA PHE A 210 -16.30 6.52 -32.50
C PHE A 210 -15.95 6.89 -33.95
N LYS A 211 -14.67 6.81 -34.33
CA LYS A 211 -14.19 7.16 -35.67
C LYS A 211 -13.67 5.93 -36.41
N GLU A 212 -14.53 4.93 -36.64
CA GLU A 212 -14.36 3.98 -37.75
C GLU A 212 -15.61 3.14 -37.97
N ASN A 213 -16.33 3.41 -39.07
CA ASN A 213 -16.61 2.45 -40.16
C ASN A 213 -17.71 2.99 -41.09
N ASP A 214 -17.32 3.86 -42.03
CA ASP A 214 -18.03 3.99 -43.30
C ASP A 214 -17.68 2.78 -44.18
N SER A 215 -18.18 1.60 -43.82
CA SER A 215 -18.29 0.46 -44.73
C SER A 215 -19.40 -0.47 -44.27
N SER A 216 -20.56 -0.30 -44.89
CA SER A 216 -21.57 -1.32 -45.20
C SER A 216 -21.63 -2.57 -44.29
N GLU A 217 -22.52 -2.55 -43.31
CA GLU A 217 -23.56 -3.59 -43.10
C GLU A 217 -24.44 -3.17 -41.91
N GLU A 218 -25.74 -3.00 -42.17
CA GLU A 218 -26.75 -2.78 -41.15
C GLU A 218 -26.78 -3.94 -40.14
N LYS A 219 -26.29 -3.70 -38.92
CA LYS A 219 -26.84 -4.32 -37.71
C LYS A 219 -26.96 -3.27 -36.62
N GLY A 220 -28.17 -2.76 -36.47
CA GLY A 220 -28.53 -1.88 -35.36
C GLY A 220 -28.29 -2.56 -34.02
N PHE A 221 -27.51 -1.91 -33.16
CA PHE A 221 -27.48 -2.22 -31.74
C PHE A 221 -28.61 -1.42 -31.08
N GLU A 222 -29.70 -2.10 -30.72
CA GLU A 222 -30.72 -1.54 -29.83
C GLU A 222 -30.17 -1.48 -28.41
N LEU A 223 -30.01 -0.27 -27.89
CA LEU A 223 -29.83 -0.02 -26.47
C LEU A 223 -31.20 -0.11 -25.78
N ASN A 224 -31.52 -1.29 -25.24
CA ASN A 224 -32.63 -1.41 -24.30
C ASN A 224 -32.20 -0.81 -22.95
N LEU A 225 -32.63 0.43 -22.71
CA LEU A 225 -32.65 1.02 -21.38
C LEU A 225 -33.86 0.45 -20.65
N ASP A 226 -33.63 -0.50 -19.75
CA ASP A 226 -34.64 -0.98 -18.81
C ASP A 226 -35.07 0.17 -17.88
N THR A 227 -36.12 0.88 -18.28
CA THR A 227 -36.93 1.68 -17.37
C THR A 227 -37.93 0.74 -16.71
N ASN A 228 -37.69 0.33 -15.46
CA ASN A 228 -38.70 0.28 -14.40
C ASN A 228 -38.16 -0.36 -13.12
N SER A 229 -37.98 0.45 -12.09
CA SER A 229 -38.38 0.06 -10.74
C SER A 229 -38.79 1.30 -9.95
N THR A 230 -40.07 1.64 -10.06
CA THR A 230 -40.81 2.31 -8.99
C THR A 230 -41.78 1.28 -8.42
N MET A 231 -41.68 1.08 -7.10
CA MET A 231 -42.47 0.17 -6.27
C MET A 231 -43.99 0.47 -6.34
N PRO A 232 -44.80 -0.44 -5.77
CA PRO A 232 -45.36 -0.16 -4.44
C PRO A 232 -44.86 -1.11 -3.34
#